data_AF-A0A971LF28-F1
#
_entry.id   AF-A0A971LF28-F1
#
_cell.length_a   1.000
_cell.length_b   1.000
_cell.length_c   1.000
_cell.angle_alpha   90.00
_cell.angle_beta   90.00
_cell.angle_gamma   90.00
#
_symmetry.space_group_name_H-M   'P 1'
#
loop_
_entity.id
_entity.type
_entity.pdbx_description
1 polymer ?
#
loop_
_entity_poly.entity_id
_entity_poly.type
_entity_poly.pdbx_seq_one_letter_code
_entity_poly.pdbx_strand_id
1 'polypeptide(L)'
;IIQKAVELGVSKIIPVECSRSISKLPANKLARRLERWNRIALEASRQCGRGSIPRVMAPIGFAQAAKEAACAKLSFLPWENERSVSLRALLDSRQPVIDSDILNIAFLIGPEGGFSPAEVQMAEDAGIRSVTLGPRILRTETAGLAVLAMLGYQYDQTDHN
;
A
#
# COMPACT_ATOMS: atom_id res chain seq x y z
N ILE A 1 -6.24 7.73 -6.53
CA ILE A 1 -5.24 7.01 -5.70
C ILE A 1 -3.84 7.60 -5.86
N ILE A 2 -3.16 7.44 -7.00
CA ILE A 2 -1.73 7.83 -7.17
C ILE A 2 -1.41 9.24 -6.69
N GLN A 3 -2.11 10.27 -7.18
CA GLN A 3 -1.87 11.66 -6.78
C GLN A 3 -1.90 11.84 -5.26
N LYS A 4 -2.97 11.36 -4.60
CA LYS A 4 -3.12 11.48 -3.15
C LYS A 4 -2.16 10.60 -2.35
N ALA A 5 -1.80 9.44 -2.87
CA ALA A 5 -0.78 8.59 -2.25
C ALA A 5 0.59 9.28 -2.28
N VAL A 6 0.91 10.00 -3.37
CA VAL A 6 2.13 10.81 -3.49
C VAL A 6 2.10 11.99 -2.52
N GLU A 7 0.97 12.69 -2.40
CA GLU A 7 0.79 13.74 -1.39
C GLU A 7 1.00 13.20 0.05
N LEU A 8 0.59 11.96 0.31
CA LEU A 8 0.72 11.27 1.61
C LEU A 8 2.04 10.49 1.76
N GLY A 9 3.11 10.87 1.06
CA GLY A 9 4.45 10.36 1.34
C GLY A 9 4.82 9.00 0.74
N VAL A 10 3.96 8.32 -0.02
CA VAL A 10 4.30 6.99 -0.61
C VAL A 10 5.58 7.06 -1.44
N SER A 11 6.47 6.06 -1.36
CA SER A 11 7.74 6.02 -2.10
C SER A 11 7.67 5.19 -3.39
N LYS A 12 6.79 4.19 -3.42
CA LYS A 12 6.63 3.27 -4.55
C LYS A 12 5.19 2.77 -4.64
N ILE A 13 4.64 2.70 -5.85
CA ILE A 13 3.31 2.14 -6.09
C ILE A 13 3.43 1.00 -7.09
N ILE A 14 2.91 -0.17 -6.73
CA ILE A 14 2.87 -1.35 -7.59
C ILE A 14 1.41 -1.74 -7.79
N PRO A 15 0.85 -1.58 -9.00
CA PRO A 15 -0.47 -2.11 -9.32
C PRO A 15 -0.46 -3.64 -9.22
N VAL A 16 -1.49 -4.22 -8.61
CA VAL A 16 -1.57 -5.67 -8.40
C VAL A 16 -2.81 -6.22 -9.09
N GLU A 17 -2.62 -7.26 -9.89
CA GLU A 17 -3.72 -8.03 -10.47
C GLU A 17 -4.25 -9.02 -9.45
N CYS A 18 -5.48 -8.79 -9.00
CA CYS A 18 -6.18 -9.63 -8.03
C CYS A 18 -7.31 -10.40 -8.71
N SER A 19 -7.73 -11.50 -8.11
CA SER A 19 -8.77 -12.40 -8.62
C SER A 19 -10.12 -11.70 -8.82
N ARG A 20 -10.42 -10.68 -8.00
CA ARG A 20 -11.67 -9.91 -7.99
C ARG A 20 -11.52 -8.50 -8.56
N SER A 21 -10.46 -8.22 -9.31
CA SER A 21 -10.30 -6.95 -10.02
C SER A 21 -11.29 -6.86 -11.18
N ILE A 22 -12.12 -5.82 -11.20
CA ILE A 22 -13.15 -5.63 -12.24
C ILE A 22 -12.51 -5.24 -13.59
N SER A 23 -11.40 -4.51 -13.55
CA SER A 23 -10.69 -4.08 -14.76
C SER A 23 -9.39 -4.86 -14.94
N LYS A 24 -9.33 -5.69 -15.98
CA LYS A 24 -8.05 -6.24 -16.48
C LYS A 24 -7.41 -5.22 -17.41
N LEU A 25 -6.11 -4.98 -17.24
CA LEU A 25 -5.37 -4.07 -18.10
C LEU A 25 -4.92 -4.80 -19.37
N PRO A 26 -5.43 -4.46 -20.56
CA PRO A 26 -4.96 -5.11 -21.77
C PRO A 26 -3.52 -4.66 -22.07
N ALA A 27 -2.67 -5.62 -22.46
CA ALA A 27 -1.23 -5.43 -22.65
C ALA A 27 -0.90 -4.28 -23.61
N ASN A 28 -1.70 -4.10 -24.67
CA ASN A 28 -1.53 -3.02 -25.65
C ASN A 28 -1.75 -1.61 -25.09
N LYS A 29 -2.37 -1.46 -23.91
CA LYS A 29 -2.58 -0.16 -23.24
C LYS A 29 -1.66 0.06 -22.05
N LEU A 30 -0.84 -0.93 -21.68
CA LEU A 30 -0.01 -0.89 -20.48
C LEU A 30 0.99 0.27 -20.53
N ALA A 31 1.77 0.39 -21.61
CA ALA A 31 2.80 1.43 -21.72
C ALA A 31 2.22 2.85 -21.55
N ARG A 32 1.15 3.17 -22.29
CA ARG A 32 0.46 4.47 -22.21
C ARG A 32 -0.13 4.75 -20.83
N ARG A 33 -0.66 3.72 -20.15
CA ARG A 33 -1.21 3.87 -18.81
C ARG A 33 -0.10 4.09 -17.78
N LEU A 34 1.00 3.36 -17.89
CA LEU A 34 2.17 3.50 -17.02
C LEU A 34 2.81 4.89 -17.15
N GLU A 35 2.94 5.40 -18.38
CA GLU A 35 3.40 6.76 -18.66
C GLU A 35 2.47 7.80 -17.98
N ARG A 36 1.15 7.66 -18.17
CA ARG A 36 0.16 8.54 -17.52
C ARG A 36 0.28 8.51 -16.00
N TRP A 37 0.44 7.34 -15.40
CA TRP A 37 0.57 7.19 -13.95
C TRP A 37 1.84 7.82 -13.40
N ASN A 38 2.98 7.62 -14.05
CA ASN A 38 4.24 8.25 -13.66
C ASN A 38 4.19 9.77 -13.85
N ARG A 39 3.49 10.28 -14.88
CA ARG A 39 3.24 11.72 -15.03
C ARG A 39 2.42 12.30 -13.88
N ILE A 40 1.36 11.61 -13.44
CA ILE A 40 0.58 12.02 -12.26
C ILE A 40 1.47 12.04 -11.00
N ALA A 41 2.35 11.05 -10.83
CA ALA A 41 3.27 11.02 -9.70
C ALA A 41 4.27 12.18 -9.73
N LEU A 42 4.82 12.51 -10.90
CA LEU A 42 5.71 13.66 -11.11
C LEU A 42 5.01 14.98 -10.78
N GLU A 43 3.81 15.21 -11.33
CA GLU A 43 3.04 16.43 -11.10
C GLU A 43 2.68 16.59 -9.62
N ALA A 44 2.20 15.53 -8.97
CA ALA A 44 1.89 15.53 -7.55
C ALA A 44 3.14 15.84 -6.71
N SER A 45 4.28 15.19 -7.01
CA SER A 45 5.55 15.43 -6.28
C SER A 45 5.99 16.88 -6.35
N ARG A 46 5.83 17.53 -7.51
CA ARG A 46 6.12 18.96 -7.69
C ARG A 46 5.17 19.84 -6.89
N GLN A 47 3.87 19.52 -6.88
CA GLN A 47 2.85 20.31 -6.18
C GLN A 47 2.99 20.24 -4.66
N CYS A 48 3.42 19.11 -4.10
CA CYS A 48 3.64 18.95 -2.66
C CYS A 48 5.10 19.15 -2.21
N GLY A 49 5.98 19.63 -3.09
CA GLY A 49 7.36 20.01 -2.73
C GLY A 49 8.28 18.83 -2.38
N ARG A 50 8.01 17.61 -2.87
CA ARG A 50 8.85 16.44 -2.57
C ARG A 50 10.18 16.49 -3.34
N GLY A 51 11.28 16.23 -2.63
CA GLY A 51 12.63 16.09 -3.23
C GLY A 51 12.85 14.80 -4.03
N SER A 52 11.95 13.83 -3.93
CA SER A 52 12.01 12.55 -4.66
C SER A 52 10.65 12.22 -5.30
N ILE A 53 10.69 11.63 -6.50
CA ILE A 53 9.48 11.26 -7.25
C ILE A 53 9.18 9.78 -7.02
N PRO A 54 8.00 9.42 -6.49
CA PRO A 54 7.62 8.03 -6.33
C PRO A 54 7.48 7.32 -7.67
N ARG A 55 7.99 6.09 -7.77
CA ARG A 55 7.90 5.30 -9.00
C ARG A 55 6.60 4.49 -9.02
N VAL A 56 5.87 4.57 -10.12
CA VAL A 56 4.76 3.64 -10.41
C VAL A 56 5.29 2.51 -11.29
N MET A 57 5.22 1.28 -10.81
CA MET A 57 5.74 0.08 -11.49
C MET A 57 4.72 -0.51 -12.46
N ALA A 58 5.18 -1.41 -13.32
CA ALA A 58 4.27 -2.23 -14.13
C ALA A 58 3.43 -3.14 -13.22
N PRO A 59 2.18 -3.48 -13.60
CA PRO A 59 1.36 -4.40 -12.85
C PRO A 59 2.01 -5.78 -12.73
N ILE A 60 1.85 -6.40 -11.56
CA ILE A 60 2.29 -7.76 -11.28
C ILE A 60 1.13 -8.58 -10.71
N GLY A 61 1.25 -9.91 -10.77
CA GLY A 61 0.29 -10.80 -10.14
C GLY A 61 0.39 -10.77 -8.61
N PHE A 62 -0.71 -11.08 -7.93
CA PHE A 62 -0.80 -11.06 -6.47
C PHE A 62 0.32 -11.87 -5.78
N ALA A 63 0.64 -13.07 -6.27
CA ALA A 63 1.70 -13.91 -5.68
C ALA A 63 3.07 -13.24 -5.69
N GLN A 64 3.40 -12.51 -6.76
CA GLN A 64 4.65 -11.75 -6.82
C GLN A 64 4.59 -10.54 -5.90
N ALA A 65 3.45 -9.84 -5.84
CA ALA A 65 3.27 -8.70 -4.96
C ALA A 65 3.41 -9.07 -3.48
N ALA A 66 2.86 -10.23 -3.08
CA ALA A 66 3.02 -10.75 -1.71
C ALA A 66 4.50 -11.04 -1.40
N LYS A 67 5.23 -11.67 -2.31
CA LYS A 67 6.67 -11.91 -2.13
C LYS A 67 7.48 -10.63 -2.02
N GLU A 68 7.21 -9.64 -2.87
CA GLU A 68 7.91 -8.34 -2.82
C GLU A 68 7.58 -7.56 -1.54
N ALA A 69 6.32 -7.59 -1.09
CA ALA A 69 5.89 -6.92 0.13
C ALA A 69 6.49 -7.57 1.39
N ALA A 70 6.60 -8.90 1.43
CA ALA A 70 7.19 -9.64 2.55
C ALA A 70 8.67 -9.32 2.82
N CYS A 71 9.39 -8.77 1.83
CA CYS A 71 10.77 -8.29 2.01
C CYS A 71 10.87 -7.00 2.85
N ALA A 72 9.75 -6.34 3.13
CA ALA A 72 9.71 -5.16 3.98
C ALA A 72 9.91 -5.54 5.46
N LYS A 73 10.47 -4.63 6.27
CA LYS A 73 10.60 -4.84 7.73
C LYS A 73 9.22 -4.99 8.39
N LEU A 74 8.22 -4.31 7.83
CA LEU A 74 6.82 -4.44 8.20
C LEU A 74 5.95 -4.60 6.96
N SER A 75 5.19 -5.69 6.90
CA SER A 75 4.25 -5.96 5.82
C SER A 75 2.89 -6.39 6.34
N PHE A 76 1.82 -5.79 5.82
CA PHE A 76 0.46 -6.14 6.19
C PHE A 76 -0.54 -5.94 5.05
N LEU A 77 -1.75 -6.46 5.20
CA LEU A 77 -2.85 -6.23 4.26
C LEU A 77 -4.15 -5.93 5.03
N PRO A 78 -4.82 -4.80 4.77
CA PRO A 78 -6.17 -4.59 5.25
C PRO A 78 -7.17 -5.57 4.65
N TRP A 79 -7.97 -6.23 5.50
CA TRP A 79 -9.02 -7.15 5.05
C TRP A 79 -10.33 -6.95 5.80
N GLU A 80 -11.45 -6.93 5.08
CA GLU A 80 -12.78 -6.69 5.66
C GLU A 80 -13.26 -7.76 6.64
N ASN A 81 -12.75 -8.99 6.51
CA ASN A 81 -13.10 -10.11 7.39
C ASN A 81 -12.12 -10.27 8.56
N GLU A 82 -11.05 -9.48 8.62
CA GLU A 82 -10.18 -9.45 9.79
C GLU A 82 -10.88 -8.76 10.96
N ARG A 83 -10.84 -9.39 12.14
CA ARG A 83 -11.52 -8.92 13.37
C ARG A 83 -10.65 -8.98 14.63
N SER A 84 -9.55 -9.72 14.57
CA SER A 84 -8.68 -10.02 15.71
C SER A 84 -7.55 -9.00 15.87
N VAL A 85 -6.92 -8.59 14.77
CA VAL A 85 -5.75 -7.69 14.81
C VAL A 85 -6.08 -6.38 14.11
N SER A 86 -6.06 -5.28 14.88
CA SER A 86 -6.17 -3.93 14.31
C SER A 86 -4.82 -3.43 13.79
N LEU A 87 -4.84 -2.52 12.81
CA LEU A 87 -3.62 -1.85 12.35
C LEU A 87 -2.88 -1.16 13.52
N ARG A 88 -3.61 -0.50 14.43
CA ARG A 88 -3.04 0.10 15.64
C ARG A 88 -2.25 -0.92 16.46
N ALA A 89 -2.87 -2.05 16.80
CA ALA A 89 -2.22 -3.08 17.61
C ALA A 89 -0.95 -3.64 16.92
N LEU A 90 -0.98 -3.79 15.59
CA LEU A 90 0.20 -4.19 14.82
C LEU A 90 1.32 -3.13 14.93
N LEU A 91 1.01 -1.85 14.76
CA LEU A 91 2.00 -0.76 14.82
C LEU A 91 2.58 -0.59 16.24
N ASP A 92 1.72 -0.63 17.27
CA ASP A 92 2.15 -0.49 18.67
C ASP A 92 3.09 -1.63 19.10
N SER A 93 2.87 -2.85 18.60
CA SER A 93 3.74 -4.01 18.87
C SER A 93 5.17 -3.88 18.33
N ARG A 94 5.44 -2.85 17.53
CA ARG A 94 6.75 -2.58 16.92
C ARG A 94 7.51 -1.43 17.61
N GLN A 95 6.93 -0.72 18.58
CA GLN A 95 7.66 0.24 19.42
C GLN A 95 8.42 -0.49 20.54
N PRO A 96 9.67 -0.08 20.91
CA PRO A 96 10.46 1.06 20.43
C PRO A 96 11.49 0.66 19.36
N VAL A 97 11.36 -0.52 18.75
CA VAL A 97 12.38 -1.21 17.92
C VAL A 97 12.61 -0.52 16.56
N ILE A 98 12.05 0.66 16.36
CA ILE A 98 12.15 1.39 15.13
C ILE A 98 13.19 2.49 15.36
N ASP A 99 14.46 2.10 15.19
CA ASP A 99 15.48 3.06 14.83
C ASP A 99 15.00 3.79 13.56
N SER A 100 15.05 5.11 13.59
CA SER A 100 14.69 6.04 12.52
C SER A 100 15.41 5.76 11.20
N ASP A 101 16.46 4.93 11.23
CA ASP A 101 17.19 4.46 10.07
C ASP A 101 16.43 3.33 9.35
N ILE A 102 15.52 3.80 8.49
CA ILE A 102 14.90 3.08 7.38
C ILE A 102 13.80 2.11 7.83
N LEU A 103 12.64 2.68 8.16
CA LEU A 103 11.36 1.97 8.08
C LEU A 103 11.02 1.68 6.62
N ASN A 104 11.18 0.42 6.21
CA ASN A 104 10.61 -0.09 4.97
C ASN A 104 9.28 -0.79 5.31
N ILE A 105 8.16 -0.14 4.98
CA ILE A 105 6.81 -0.64 5.21
C ILE A 105 6.15 -0.92 3.85
N ALA A 106 5.59 -2.12 3.71
CA ALA A 106 4.78 -2.49 2.55
C ALA A 106 3.36 -2.85 2.99
N PHE A 107 2.36 -2.50 2.18
CA PHE A 107 1.01 -2.96 2.41
C PHE A 107 0.26 -3.21 1.10
N LEU A 108 -0.66 -4.17 1.13
CA LEU A 108 -1.48 -4.57 -0.02
C LEU A 108 -2.91 -4.08 0.17
N ILE A 109 -3.47 -3.38 -0.81
CA ILE A 109 -4.87 -2.92 -0.80
C ILE A 109 -5.65 -3.70 -1.85
N GLY A 110 -6.78 -4.30 -1.42
CA GLY A 110 -7.62 -5.11 -2.28
C GLY A 110 -8.36 -4.28 -3.35
N PRO A 111 -8.78 -4.92 -4.46
CA PRO A 111 -9.60 -4.30 -5.49
C PRO A 111 -11.02 -4.04 -4.98
N GLU A 112 -11.89 -3.53 -5.84
CA GLU A 112 -13.28 -3.19 -5.50
C GLU A 112 -14.08 -4.39 -4.96
N GLY A 113 -13.74 -5.61 -5.38
CA GLY A 113 -14.32 -6.87 -4.88
C GLY A 113 -13.62 -7.46 -3.65
N GLY A 114 -12.68 -6.74 -3.05
CA GLY A 114 -11.89 -7.19 -1.90
C GLY A 114 -10.90 -8.32 -2.25
N PHE A 115 -10.13 -8.76 -1.25
CA PHE A 115 -9.30 -9.95 -1.38
C PHE A 115 -10.14 -11.23 -1.26
N SER A 116 -9.82 -12.22 -2.06
CA SER A 116 -10.33 -13.58 -1.83
C SER A 116 -9.65 -14.21 -0.60
N PRO A 117 -10.30 -15.16 0.08
CA PRO A 117 -9.67 -15.90 1.18
C PRO A 117 -8.34 -16.57 0.78
N ALA A 118 -8.24 -17.04 -0.47
CA ALA A 118 -7.02 -17.65 -1.00
C ALA A 118 -5.86 -16.64 -1.14
N GLU A 119 -6.16 -15.39 -1.54
CA GLU A 119 -5.15 -14.31 -1.60
C GLU A 119 -4.69 -13.90 -0.19
N VAL A 120 -5.62 -13.82 0.77
CA VAL A 120 -5.25 -13.54 2.17
C VAL A 120 -4.35 -14.65 2.73
N GLN A 121 -4.73 -15.92 2.55
CA GLN A 121 -3.91 -17.05 2.97
C GLN A 121 -2.52 -17.02 2.32
N MET A 122 -2.44 -16.77 1.01
CA MET A 122 -1.16 -16.68 0.29
C MET A 122 -0.26 -15.57 0.84
N ALA A 123 -0.84 -14.45 1.25
CA ALA A 123 -0.08 -13.36 1.86
C ALA A 123 0.38 -13.74 3.28
N GLU A 124 -0.47 -14.39 4.08
CA GLU A 124 -0.11 -14.91 5.40
C GLU A 124 1.02 -15.95 5.34
N ASP A 125 0.97 -16.86 4.36
CA ASP A 125 2.01 -17.85 4.10
C ASP A 125 3.34 -17.18 3.69
N ALA A 126 3.28 -15.99 3.10
CA ALA A 126 4.45 -15.16 2.78
C ALA A 126 4.93 -14.31 3.97
N GLY A 127 4.28 -14.39 5.14
CA GLY A 127 4.63 -13.61 6.33
C GLY A 127 3.95 -12.24 6.45
N ILE A 128 2.98 -11.95 5.58
CA ILE A 128 2.18 -10.70 5.62
C ILE A 128 0.98 -10.90 6.54
N ARG A 129 0.79 -9.99 7.49
CA ARG A 129 -0.34 -10.08 8.43
C ARG A 129 -1.59 -9.40 7.87
N SER A 130 -2.75 -10.05 7.98
CA SER A 130 -4.03 -9.38 7.84
C SER A 130 -4.27 -8.40 8.99
N VAL A 131 -4.90 -7.27 8.71
CA VAL A 131 -5.31 -6.29 9.72
C VAL A 131 -6.70 -5.73 9.42
N THR A 132 -7.41 -5.31 10.47
CA THR A 132 -8.60 -4.48 10.34
C THR A 132 -8.28 -2.99 10.44
N LEU A 133 -8.97 -2.17 9.63
CA LEU A 133 -8.96 -0.70 9.71
C LEU A 133 -10.11 -0.16 10.58
N GLY A 134 -10.76 -1.02 11.34
CA GLY A 134 -11.89 -0.69 12.20
C GLY A 134 -13.22 -1.24 11.65
N PRO A 135 -14.36 -0.79 12.21
CA PRO A 135 -15.66 -1.42 11.96
C PRO A 135 -16.26 -1.11 10.59
N ARG A 136 -15.72 -0.12 9.87
CA ARG A 136 -16.23 0.34 8.57
C ARG A 136 -15.43 -0.29 7.44
N ILE A 137 -16.14 -0.82 6.46
CA ILE A 137 -15.54 -1.27 5.21
C ILE A 137 -15.17 -0.03 4.39
N LEU A 138 -13.87 0.19 4.21
CA LEU A 138 -13.35 1.25 3.36
C LEU A 138 -13.28 0.76 1.91
N ARG A 139 -13.62 1.62 0.95
CA ARG A 139 -13.42 1.34 -0.47
C ARG A 139 -11.93 1.39 -0.82
N THR A 140 -11.53 0.70 -1.89
CA THR A 140 -10.14 0.60 -2.38
C THR A 140 -9.45 1.96 -2.46
N GLU A 141 -10.15 2.99 -2.96
CA GLU A 141 -9.61 4.34 -3.10
C GLU A 141 -9.34 5.03 -1.77
N THR A 142 -10.08 4.66 -0.72
CA THR A 142 -9.99 5.25 0.62
C THR A 142 -9.02 4.47 1.51
N ALA A 143 -9.06 3.13 1.45
CA ALA A 143 -8.30 2.26 2.35
C ALA A 143 -6.80 2.54 2.27
N GLY A 144 -6.23 2.63 1.07
CA GLY A 144 -4.80 2.91 0.90
C GLY A 144 -4.39 4.30 1.40
N LEU A 145 -5.23 5.32 1.17
CA LEU A 145 -4.95 6.68 1.64
C LEU A 145 -5.08 6.79 3.16
N ALA A 146 -6.05 6.10 3.75
CA ALA A 146 -6.22 6.04 5.20
C ALA A 146 -5.01 5.37 5.86
N VAL A 147 -4.52 4.25 5.31
CA VAL A 147 -3.30 3.60 5.80
C VAL A 147 -2.10 4.54 5.75
N LEU A 148 -1.87 5.21 4.61
CA LEU A 148 -0.76 6.18 4.49
C LEU A 148 -0.86 7.30 5.53
N ALA A 149 -2.05 7.89 5.72
CA ALA A 149 -2.25 8.93 6.72
C ALA A 149 -2.01 8.44 8.15
N MET A 150 -2.43 7.21 8.48
CA MET A 150 -2.19 6.60 9.79
C MET A 150 -0.70 6.29 10.01
N LEU A 151 -0.01 5.81 8.97
CA LEU A 151 1.44 5.58 9.02
C LEU A 151 2.20 6.89 9.21
N GLY A 152 1.83 7.94 8.47
CA GLY A 152 2.42 9.27 8.63
C GLY A 152 2.17 9.83 10.04
N TYR A 153 0.95 9.72 10.57
CA TYR A 153 0.67 10.12 11.95
C TYR A 153 1.52 9.35 12.98
N GLN A 154 1.77 8.06 12.75
CA GLN A 154 2.54 7.20 13.65
C GLN A 154 4.05 7.46 13.58
N TYR A 155 4.59 7.68 12.38
CA TYR A 155 6.03 7.64 12.12
C TYR A 155 6.63 8.96 11.64
N ASP A 156 5.85 9.89 11.09
CA ASP A 156 6.34 11.24 10.72
C ASP A 156 6.38 12.18 11.95
N GLN A 157 6.44 11.61 13.16
CA GLN A 157 6.64 12.35 14.40
C GLN A 157 8.12 12.76 14.47
N THR A 158 8.42 13.95 13.91
CA THR A 158 9.70 14.72 13.87
C THR A 158 10.74 14.23 12.84
N ASP A 159 11.37 15.08 11.99
CA ASP A 159 11.87 16.44 12.19
C ASP A 159 11.43 17.47 11.14
N HIS A 160 10.81 18.57 11.58
CA HIS A 160 11.00 19.86 10.91
C HIS A 160 12.35 20.41 11.39
N ASN A 161 13.42 20.05 10.69
CA ASN A 161 14.69 20.77 10.75
C ASN A 161 15.24 20.89 9.33
#